data_AF-A0A7J9ZLG2-F1
#
_entry.id   AF-A0A7J9ZLG2-F1
#
_cell.length_a   1.000
_cell.length_b   1.000
_cell.length_c   1.000
_cell.angle_alpha   90.00
_cell.angle_beta   90.00
_cell.angle_gamma   90.00
#
_symmetry.space_group_name_H-M   'P 1'
#
loop_
_entity.id
_entity.type
_entity.pdbx_description
1 polymer ?
#
loop_
_entity_poly.entity_id
_entity_poly.type
_entity_poly.pdbx_seq_one_letter_code
_entity_poly.pdbx_strand_id
1 'polypeptide(L)'
;MTPAALTGAVAEAVAAAPADGGLGLPVPSDLALRPVAVGAGDYTCALPLQLAGAAARPAQEVAEVLAARLGATPGISRAAVGERGVLALTLVDTVALAAAVVAAGAAYGRSRALDGAHMTASIAGDLATAPDVPTAARRVKDEALARIAEAAGAHVTWTGQPDPGEVLRDGAARVEESAASEAASTALSSFVARGEEPALRYVLTRAPESTATARRGPVAQPPRAPGELAERHPGAPNELEERCRRVRGEAAFEVRYACAHAHLTLRHAHDLGVDPDTTEPGRFTDAHERAVLAAVAELPDRVALAARRRDVTVLTRHLETTAAAYHRLADTGRVLPRGPEPVTDMHRSRVLLTAAVRTTLAAGLAMLGVAVPDRM
;
A
#
# COMPACT_ATOMS: atom_id res chain seq x y z
N MET A 1 5.35 18.65 -3.09
CA MET A 1 5.65 17.99 -4.38
C MET A 1 5.41 16.50 -4.24
N THR A 2 4.79 15.83 -5.23
CA THR A 2 4.53 14.38 -5.17
C THR A 2 5.76 13.55 -5.59
N PRO A 3 5.83 12.23 -5.32
CA PRO A 3 6.97 11.42 -5.72
C PRO A 3 7.04 11.33 -7.25
N ALA A 4 5.90 11.20 -7.93
CA ALA A 4 5.83 11.21 -9.39
C ALA A 4 6.31 12.55 -9.99
N ALA A 5 5.95 13.68 -9.38
CA ALA A 5 6.44 15.00 -9.80
C ALA A 5 7.95 15.14 -9.55
N LEU A 6 8.46 14.61 -8.42
CA LEU A 6 9.89 14.57 -8.13
C LEU A 6 10.65 13.70 -9.16
N THR A 7 10.15 12.50 -9.47
CA THR A 7 10.68 11.62 -10.52
C THR A 7 10.70 12.34 -11.87
N GLY A 8 9.62 13.06 -12.21
CA GLY A 8 9.54 13.89 -13.42
C GLY A 8 10.59 15.00 -13.45
N ALA A 9 10.76 15.73 -12.36
CA ALA A 9 11.78 16.78 -12.24
C ALA A 9 13.21 16.23 -12.40
N VAL A 10 13.51 15.06 -11.83
CA VAL A 10 14.82 14.40 -11.99
C VAL A 10 15.01 13.93 -13.43
N ALA A 11 13.98 13.35 -14.06
CA ALA A 11 14.01 12.94 -15.47
C ALA A 11 14.26 14.16 -16.39
N GLU A 12 13.56 15.26 -16.17
CA GLU A 12 13.75 16.51 -16.91
C GLU A 12 15.16 17.07 -16.71
N ALA A 13 15.69 17.02 -15.48
CA ALA A 13 17.04 17.48 -15.18
C ALA A 13 18.13 16.69 -15.93
N VAL A 14 17.91 15.39 -16.15
CA VAL A 14 18.81 14.53 -16.92
C VAL A 14 18.69 14.80 -18.43
N ALA A 15 17.46 14.90 -18.93
CA ALA A 15 17.17 15.08 -20.36
C ALA A 15 17.55 16.46 -20.89
N ALA A 16 17.52 17.49 -20.04
CA ALA A 16 17.83 18.85 -20.44
C ALA A 16 19.23 18.98 -21.06
N ALA A 17 19.38 19.87 -22.05
CA ALA A 17 20.63 20.03 -22.77
C ALA A 17 21.74 20.60 -21.84
N PRO A 18 23.02 20.31 -22.11
CA PRO A 18 24.14 20.88 -21.35
C PRO A 18 24.14 22.42 -21.32
N ALA A 19 23.69 23.07 -22.39
CA ALA A 19 23.54 24.53 -22.46
C ALA A 19 22.54 25.08 -21.44
N ASP A 20 21.53 24.28 -21.06
CA ASP A 20 20.55 24.62 -20.03
C ASP A 20 20.99 24.15 -18.65
N GLY A 21 22.19 23.57 -18.50
CA GLY A 21 22.69 23.00 -17.25
C GLY A 21 22.17 21.58 -16.96
N GLY A 22 21.75 20.82 -17.98
CA GLY A 22 21.44 19.39 -17.87
C GLY A 22 22.57 18.48 -18.41
N LEU A 23 22.27 17.22 -18.66
CA LEU A 23 23.24 16.24 -19.19
C LEU A 23 23.03 15.90 -20.67
N GLY A 24 21.83 16.18 -21.22
CA GLY A 24 21.46 15.81 -22.59
C GLY A 24 21.43 14.29 -22.81
N LEU A 25 21.20 13.53 -21.75
CA LEU A 25 21.23 12.07 -21.77
C LEU A 25 19.82 11.47 -21.77
N PRO A 26 19.63 10.29 -22.38
CA PRO A 26 18.37 9.57 -22.24
C PRO A 26 18.14 9.21 -20.76
N VAL A 27 16.91 9.40 -20.29
CA VAL A 27 16.52 9.07 -18.93
C VAL A 27 16.43 7.54 -18.78
N PRO A 28 17.14 6.93 -17.81
CA PRO A 28 17.01 5.50 -17.56
C PRO A 28 15.59 5.12 -17.16
N SER A 29 15.10 4.00 -17.68
CA SER A 29 13.75 3.50 -17.36
C SER A 29 13.64 2.96 -15.93
N ASP A 30 14.76 2.70 -15.27
CA ASP A 30 14.88 2.27 -13.88
C ASP A 30 15.22 3.41 -12.91
N LEU A 31 15.06 4.68 -13.33
CA LEU A 31 15.21 5.84 -12.46
C LEU A 31 14.38 5.66 -11.19
N ALA A 32 15.09 5.65 -10.07
CA ALA A 32 14.57 5.26 -8.78
C ALA A 32 14.94 6.29 -7.73
N LEU A 33 13.91 6.84 -7.09
CA LEU A 33 14.08 7.70 -5.92
C LEU A 33 13.80 6.87 -4.68
N ARG A 34 14.67 6.98 -3.69
CA ARG A 34 14.59 6.18 -2.47
C ARG A 34 14.27 7.10 -1.30
N PRO A 35 13.04 7.05 -0.76
CA PRO A 35 12.69 7.87 0.39
C PRO A 35 13.52 7.45 1.62
N VAL A 36 13.85 8.42 2.46
CA VAL A 36 14.77 8.27 3.58
C VAL A 36 14.03 8.55 4.89
N ALA A 37 13.86 7.49 5.69
CA ALA A 37 13.25 7.64 7.01
C ALA A 37 14.13 8.50 7.95
N VAL A 38 15.45 8.31 7.94
CA VAL A 38 16.42 9.02 8.79
C VAL A 38 17.71 9.29 8.01
N GLY A 39 18.25 10.51 8.06
CA GLY A 39 19.56 10.84 7.50
C GLY A 39 19.58 11.99 6.49
N ALA A 40 20.28 11.79 5.37
CA ALA A 40 20.80 12.83 4.46
C ALA A 40 19.78 13.68 3.68
N GLY A 41 18.48 13.44 3.84
CA GLY A 41 17.40 14.16 3.15
C GLY A 41 16.06 13.46 3.32
N ASP A 42 15.09 13.79 2.47
CA ASP A 42 13.82 13.08 2.34
C ASP A 42 13.89 11.98 1.29
N TYR A 43 14.71 12.16 0.25
CA TYR A 43 14.98 11.18 -0.80
C TYR A 43 16.47 11.08 -1.10
N THR A 44 16.88 9.92 -1.61
CA THR A 44 18.18 9.70 -2.24
C THR A 44 18.02 9.17 -3.66
N CYS A 45 19.00 9.46 -4.50
CA CYS A 45 19.04 9.03 -5.90
C CYS A 45 20.46 8.57 -6.25
N ALA A 46 20.60 7.30 -6.65
CA ALA A 46 21.87 6.74 -7.11
C ALA A 46 22.11 6.97 -8.62
N LEU A 47 21.22 7.71 -9.29
CA LEU A 47 21.26 7.96 -10.73
C LEU A 47 22.59 8.54 -11.25
N PRO A 48 23.31 9.43 -10.53
CA PRO A 48 24.60 9.92 -11.02
C PRO A 48 25.64 8.81 -11.23
N LEU A 49 25.59 7.73 -10.44
CA LEU A 49 26.45 6.55 -10.60
C LEU A 49 26.14 5.79 -11.90
N GLN A 50 24.85 5.70 -12.25
CA GLN A 50 24.39 5.04 -13.47
C GLN A 50 24.74 5.86 -14.72
N LEU A 51 24.67 7.19 -14.62
CA LEU A 51 24.91 8.09 -15.75
C LEU A 51 26.39 8.43 -15.97
N ALA A 52 27.26 8.23 -14.99
CA ALA A 52 28.70 8.57 -15.06
C ALA A 52 29.39 8.07 -16.34
N GLY A 53 29.15 6.80 -16.69
CA GLY A 53 29.73 6.19 -17.90
C GLY A 53 29.24 6.84 -19.19
N ALA A 54 27.92 7.06 -19.32
CA ALA A 54 27.33 7.69 -20.49
C ALA A 54 27.68 9.19 -20.61
N ALA A 55 27.86 9.86 -19.48
CA ALA A 55 28.27 11.26 -19.41
C ALA A 55 29.78 11.47 -19.65
N ALA A 56 30.58 10.39 -19.68
CA ALA A 56 32.04 10.44 -19.68
C ALA A 56 32.62 11.33 -18.55
N ARG A 57 31.97 11.31 -17.38
CA ARG A 57 32.29 12.15 -16.22
C ARG A 57 32.26 11.34 -14.93
N PRO A 58 33.05 11.72 -13.91
CA PRO A 58 32.91 11.14 -12.58
C PRO A 58 31.49 11.29 -12.04
N ALA A 59 30.98 10.27 -11.34
CA ALA A 59 29.64 10.31 -10.74
C ALA A 59 29.42 11.52 -9.82
N GLN A 60 30.48 11.99 -9.16
CA GLN A 60 30.47 13.19 -8.33
C GLN A 60 30.09 14.43 -9.15
N GLU A 61 30.73 14.65 -10.30
CA GLU A 61 30.44 15.79 -11.16
C GLU A 61 29.04 15.71 -11.77
N VAL A 62 28.60 14.50 -12.13
CA VAL A 62 27.22 14.27 -12.60
C VAL A 62 26.22 14.63 -11.51
N ALA A 63 26.50 14.25 -10.26
CA ALA A 63 25.65 14.57 -9.12
C ALA A 63 25.60 16.08 -8.85
N GLU A 64 26.72 16.80 -8.99
CA GLU A 64 26.80 18.25 -8.81
C GLU A 64 25.95 19.00 -9.84
N VAL A 65 26.01 18.59 -11.11
CA VAL A 65 25.16 19.17 -12.17
C VAL A 65 23.68 18.97 -11.85
N LEU A 66 23.28 17.74 -11.51
CA LEU A 66 21.89 17.46 -11.17
C LEU A 66 21.46 18.20 -9.89
N ALA A 67 22.33 18.29 -8.88
CA ALA A 67 22.04 19.00 -7.64
C ALA A 67 21.79 20.50 -7.88
N ALA A 68 22.62 21.15 -8.70
CA ALA A 68 22.46 22.57 -9.02
C ALA A 68 21.10 22.86 -9.66
N ARG A 69 20.70 22.03 -10.64
CA ARG A 69 19.43 22.20 -11.33
C ARG A 69 18.22 21.86 -10.45
N LEU A 70 18.29 20.76 -9.71
CA LEU A 70 17.22 20.34 -8.82
C LEU A 70 17.05 21.30 -7.63
N GLY A 71 18.12 21.94 -7.17
CA GLY A 71 18.05 23.01 -6.16
C GLY A 71 17.28 24.24 -6.62
N ALA A 72 17.14 24.47 -7.93
CA ALA A 72 16.33 25.55 -8.49
C ALA A 72 14.87 25.12 -8.76
N THR A 73 14.52 23.85 -8.54
CA THR A 73 13.18 23.32 -8.84
C THR A 73 12.19 23.66 -7.71
N PRO A 74 11.03 24.28 -8.03
CA PRO A 74 9.99 24.52 -7.03
C PRO A 74 9.58 23.24 -6.30
N GLY A 75 9.62 23.29 -4.96
CA GLY A 75 9.27 22.14 -4.12
C GLY A 75 10.46 21.31 -3.62
N ILE A 76 11.69 21.59 -4.07
CA ILE A 76 12.93 21.07 -3.49
C ILE A 76 13.58 22.20 -2.66
N SER A 77 13.75 21.98 -1.36
CA SER A 77 14.39 22.97 -0.47
C SER A 77 15.92 22.84 -0.49
N ARG A 78 16.42 21.63 -0.74
CA ARG A 78 17.85 21.35 -0.83
C ARG A 78 18.11 20.14 -1.72
N ALA A 79 19.07 20.27 -2.62
CA ALA A 79 19.70 19.14 -3.31
C ALA A 79 21.18 19.12 -2.93
N ALA A 80 21.66 18.02 -2.37
CA ALA A 80 23.02 17.88 -1.88
C ALA A 80 23.68 16.64 -2.48
N VAL A 81 24.96 16.75 -2.79
CA VAL A 81 25.75 15.59 -3.24
C VAL A 81 26.31 14.90 -2.00
N GLY A 82 25.90 13.65 -1.80
CA GLY A 82 26.42 12.77 -0.78
C GLY A 82 27.67 12.04 -1.22
N GLU A 83 28.10 11.08 -0.40
CA GLU A 83 29.29 10.29 -0.68
C GLU A 83 29.15 9.47 -1.98
N ARG A 84 30.25 9.37 -2.73
CA ARG A 84 30.34 8.62 -4.01
C ARG A 84 29.37 9.10 -5.09
N GLY A 85 28.86 10.33 -5.02
CA GLY A 85 27.93 10.87 -6.01
C GLY A 85 26.48 10.42 -5.84
N VAL A 86 26.07 9.91 -4.68
CA VAL A 86 24.64 9.71 -4.38
C VAL A 86 24.01 11.07 -4.11
N LEU A 87 22.94 11.41 -4.82
CA LEU A 87 22.23 12.67 -4.63
C LEU A 87 21.21 12.54 -3.49
N ALA A 88 21.18 13.51 -2.58
CA ALA A 88 20.19 13.62 -1.51
C ALA A 88 19.30 14.85 -1.72
N LEU A 89 17.98 14.65 -1.64
CA LEU A 89 16.97 15.66 -1.92
C LEU A 89 16.12 15.89 -0.67
N THR A 90 15.92 17.15 -0.31
CA THR A 90 15.01 17.59 0.76
C THR A 90 13.90 18.39 0.11
N LEU A 91 12.65 18.07 0.44
CA LEU A 91 11.49 18.75 -0.09
C LEU A 91 11.19 20.02 0.72
N VAL A 92 10.53 20.98 0.09
CA VAL A 92 10.05 22.19 0.79
C VAL A 92 8.93 21.83 1.76
N ASP A 93 8.06 20.92 1.33
CA ASP A 93 6.87 20.53 2.08
C ASP A 93 6.55 19.05 1.89
N THR A 94 6.82 18.27 2.94
CA THR A 94 6.48 16.86 3.05
C THR A 94 5.00 16.64 3.37
N VAL A 95 4.31 17.64 3.92
CA VAL A 95 2.87 17.60 4.19
C VAL A 95 2.10 17.60 2.87
N ALA A 96 2.51 18.42 1.90
CA ALA A 96 1.94 18.42 0.56
C ALA A 96 2.04 17.06 -0.15
N LEU A 97 3.02 16.22 0.19
CA LEU A 97 3.09 14.85 -0.31
C LEU A 97 1.94 14.00 0.24
N ALA A 98 1.76 13.98 1.57
CA ALA A 98 0.68 13.22 2.20
C ALA A 98 -0.71 13.68 1.71
N ALA A 99 -0.92 15.00 1.61
CA ALA A 99 -2.15 15.57 1.04
C ALA A 99 -2.38 15.14 -0.42
N ALA A 100 -1.33 15.13 -1.24
CA ALA A 100 -1.45 14.68 -2.63
C ALA A 100 -1.73 13.18 -2.74
N VAL A 101 -1.22 12.36 -1.82
CA VAL A 101 -1.59 10.94 -1.75
C VAL A 101 -3.08 10.78 -1.46
N VAL A 102 -3.59 11.49 -0.46
CA VAL A 102 -5.03 11.46 -0.11
C VAL A 102 -5.89 11.92 -1.29
N ALA A 103 -5.53 13.06 -1.90
CA ALA A 103 -6.24 13.60 -3.06
C ALA A 103 -6.22 12.68 -4.28
N ALA A 104 -5.16 11.88 -4.46
CA ALA A 104 -5.08 10.89 -5.54
C ALA A 104 -6.03 9.70 -5.32
N GLY A 105 -6.40 9.39 -4.08
CA GLY A 105 -7.34 8.32 -3.74
C GLY A 105 -6.98 6.99 -4.40
N ALA A 106 -7.96 6.34 -5.03
CA ALA A 106 -7.79 5.05 -5.73
C ALA A 106 -6.82 5.11 -6.93
N ALA A 107 -6.44 6.31 -7.40
CA ALA A 107 -5.45 6.47 -8.47
C ALA A 107 -4.00 6.46 -7.95
N TYR A 108 -3.79 6.52 -6.64
CA TYR A 108 -2.45 6.54 -6.07
C TYR A 108 -1.69 5.21 -6.35
N GLY A 109 -0.38 5.31 -6.51
CA GLY A 109 0.47 4.14 -6.81
C GLY A 109 0.56 3.78 -8.29
N ARG A 110 -0.20 4.43 -9.19
CA ARG A 110 -0.08 4.22 -10.64
C ARG A 110 1.29 4.67 -11.15
N SER A 111 1.80 3.95 -12.15
CA SER A 111 3.05 4.29 -12.85
C SER A 111 2.86 4.22 -14.37
N ARG A 112 3.86 4.72 -15.11
CA ARG A 112 3.93 4.66 -16.59
C ARG A 112 4.99 3.68 -17.08
N ALA A 113 5.38 2.74 -16.21
CA ALA A 113 6.51 1.86 -16.43
C ALA A 113 6.33 0.93 -17.65
N LEU A 114 5.08 0.62 -17.99
CA LEU A 114 4.69 -0.24 -19.11
C LEU A 114 3.82 0.50 -20.14
N ASP A 115 3.92 1.83 -20.25
CA ASP A 115 3.22 2.60 -21.28
C ASP A 115 3.51 2.01 -22.68
N GLY A 116 2.46 1.71 -23.44
CA GLY A 116 2.53 1.09 -24.76
C GLY A 116 2.60 -0.44 -24.77
N ALA A 117 2.65 -1.10 -23.61
CA ALA A 117 2.52 -2.55 -23.54
C ALA A 117 1.05 -2.98 -23.69
N HIS A 118 0.80 -4.03 -24.46
CA HIS A 118 -0.52 -4.65 -24.60
C HIS A 118 -0.47 -6.10 -24.11
N MET A 119 -1.48 -6.52 -23.35
CA MET A 119 -1.61 -7.93 -22.92
C MET A 119 -3.07 -8.34 -22.79
N THR A 120 -3.30 -9.65 -22.77
CA THR A 120 -4.60 -10.26 -22.50
C THR A 120 -4.51 -11.02 -21.20
N ALA A 121 -5.48 -10.84 -20.33
CA ALA A 121 -5.56 -11.56 -19.05
C ALA A 121 -6.99 -12.03 -18.80
N SER A 122 -7.15 -13.08 -17.99
CA SER A 122 -8.45 -13.53 -17.52
C SER A 122 -8.67 -13.01 -16.11
N ILE A 123 -9.88 -12.55 -15.82
CA ILE A 123 -10.35 -12.47 -14.43
C ILE A 123 -10.38 -13.91 -13.91
N ALA A 124 -9.86 -14.17 -12.70
CA ALA A 124 -9.64 -15.52 -12.20
C ALA A 124 -10.94 -16.31 -11.98
N GLY A 125 -12.10 -15.65 -12.07
CA GLY A 125 -13.42 -16.27 -11.98
C GLY A 125 -13.61 -17.03 -10.67
N ASP A 126 -14.59 -17.93 -10.65
CA ASP A 126 -14.78 -18.84 -9.51
C ASP A 126 -13.60 -19.82 -9.43
N LEU A 127 -12.76 -19.65 -8.39
CA LEU A 127 -11.60 -20.50 -8.14
C LEU A 127 -11.97 -21.96 -7.85
N ALA A 128 -13.21 -22.24 -7.42
CA ALA A 128 -13.72 -23.59 -7.22
C ALA A 128 -13.85 -24.37 -8.55
N THR A 129 -13.88 -23.67 -9.69
CA THR A 129 -13.88 -24.28 -11.03
C THR A 129 -12.50 -24.72 -11.52
N ALA A 130 -11.43 -24.40 -10.77
CA ALA A 130 -10.09 -24.83 -11.13
C ALA A 130 -9.95 -26.34 -10.92
N PRO A 131 -9.28 -27.07 -11.84
CA PRO A 131 -9.11 -28.53 -11.73
C PRO A 131 -8.22 -28.93 -10.55
N ASP A 132 -7.31 -28.04 -10.16
CA ASP A 132 -6.38 -28.24 -9.05
C ASP A 132 -5.96 -26.89 -8.44
N VAL A 133 -5.37 -26.96 -7.24
CA VAL A 133 -4.91 -25.79 -6.49
C VAL A 133 -3.78 -25.04 -7.19
N PRO A 134 -2.75 -25.68 -7.79
CA PRO A 134 -1.75 -24.97 -8.58
C PRO A 134 -2.34 -24.14 -9.72
N THR A 135 -3.42 -24.62 -10.34
CA THR A 135 -4.15 -23.89 -11.37
C THR A 135 -4.93 -22.72 -10.80
N ALA A 136 -5.61 -22.88 -9.66
CA ALA A 136 -6.26 -21.77 -8.97
C ALA A 136 -5.23 -20.68 -8.57
N ALA A 137 -4.10 -21.08 -7.98
CA ALA A 137 -3.03 -20.18 -7.57
C ALA A 137 -2.41 -19.42 -8.77
N ARG A 138 -2.20 -20.11 -9.88
CA ARG A 138 -1.73 -19.50 -11.13
C ARG A 138 -2.74 -18.48 -11.68
N ARG A 139 -4.03 -18.81 -11.76
CA ARG A 139 -5.08 -17.87 -12.22
C ARG A 139 -5.09 -16.58 -11.38
N VAL A 140 -5.00 -16.74 -10.06
CA VAL A 140 -4.97 -15.63 -9.10
C VAL A 140 -3.72 -14.77 -9.26
N LYS A 141 -2.55 -15.40 -9.41
CA LYS A 141 -1.28 -14.70 -9.65
C LYS A 141 -1.29 -13.96 -10.99
N ASP A 142 -1.76 -14.61 -12.05
CA ASP A 142 -1.83 -14.03 -13.40
C ASP A 142 -2.75 -12.82 -13.44
N GLU A 143 -3.93 -12.90 -12.78
CA GLU A 143 -4.81 -11.75 -12.64
C GLU A 143 -4.16 -10.61 -11.84
N ALA A 144 -3.52 -10.91 -10.70
CA ALA A 144 -2.85 -9.88 -9.90
C ALA A 144 -1.71 -9.21 -10.67
N LEU A 145 -0.93 -9.98 -11.44
CA LEU A 145 0.11 -9.44 -12.31
C LEU A 145 -0.45 -8.57 -13.42
N ALA A 146 -1.60 -8.93 -13.99
CA ALA A 146 -2.27 -8.14 -15.00
C ALA A 146 -2.84 -6.83 -14.42
N ARG A 147 -3.46 -6.85 -13.23
CA ARG A 147 -3.89 -5.64 -12.51
C ARG A 147 -2.71 -4.72 -12.16
N ILE A 148 -1.58 -5.29 -11.73
CA ILE A 148 -0.34 -4.54 -11.48
C ILE A 148 0.21 -3.94 -12.79
N ALA A 149 0.19 -4.69 -13.89
CA ALA A 149 0.63 -4.19 -15.20
C ALA A 149 -0.26 -3.05 -15.71
N GLU A 150 -1.58 -3.16 -15.53
CA GLU A 150 -2.55 -2.11 -15.84
C GLU A 150 -2.31 -0.85 -14.99
N ALA A 151 -2.08 -1.02 -13.68
CA ALA A 151 -1.69 0.08 -12.80
C ALA A 151 -0.34 0.71 -13.18
N ALA A 152 0.51 -0.03 -13.88
CA ALA A 152 1.79 0.43 -14.43
C ALA A 152 1.72 0.97 -15.86
N GLY A 153 0.51 1.15 -16.43
CA GLY A 153 0.30 1.79 -17.73
C GLY A 153 0.12 0.84 -18.91
N ALA A 154 0.13 -0.49 -18.69
CA ALA A 154 -0.16 -1.45 -19.76
C ALA A 154 -1.65 -1.44 -20.12
N HIS A 155 -1.96 -1.62 -21.41
CA HIS A 155 -3.32 -1.86 -21.87
C HIS A 155 -3.67 -3.35 -21.73
N VAL A 156 -4.51 -3.68 -20.75
CA VAL A 156 -4.96 -5.05 -20.51
C VAL A 156 -6.33 -5.29 -21.13
N THR A 157 -6.41 -6.29 -22.01
CA THR A 157 -7.70 -6.79 -22.51
C THR A 157 -8.16 -7.92 -21.59
N TRP A 158 -9.16 -7.63 -20.77
CA TRP A 158 -9.71 -8.59 -19.80
C TRP A 158 -10.69 -9.55 -20.47
N THR A 159 -10.58 -10.84 -20.13
CA THR A 159 -11.48 -11.91 -20.55
C THR A 159 -12.05 -12.66 -19.33
N GLY A 160 -13.15 -13.38 -19.51
CA GLY A 160 -13.84 -14.09 -18.42
C GLY A 160 -14.99 -13.30 -17.79
N GLN A 161 -15.68 -13.90 -16.82
CA GLN A 161 -16.71 -13.24 -16.02
C GLN A 161 -16.16 -13.01 -14.61
N PRO A 162 -16.43 -11.84 -13.99
CA PRO A 162 -16.11 -11.64 -12.58
C PRO A 162 -16.83 -12.67 -11.72
N ASP A 163 -16.24 -13.00 -10.57
CA ASP A 163 -16.89 -13.85 -9.59
C ASP A 163 -18.24 -13.21 -9.19
N PRO A 164 -19.37 -13.96 -9.21
CA PRO A 164 -20.66 -13.45 -8.75
C PRO A 164 -20.60 -12.79 -7.36
N GLY A 165 -19.69 -13.23 -6.48
CA GLY A 165 -19.46 -12.64 -5.16
C GLY A 165 -18.77 -11.26 -5.18
N GLU A 166 -18.09 -10.89 -6.27
CA GLU A 166 -17.48 -9.57 -6.46
C GLU A 166 -18.53 -8.54 -6.93
N VAL A 167 -19.51 -8.97 -7.74
CA VAL A 167 -20.58 -8.12 -8.32
C VAL A 167 -21.62 -7.69 -7.26
N LEU A 168 -21.85 -8.51 -6.24
CA LEU A 168 -22.84 -8.24 -5.17
C LEU A 168 -22.47 -7.09 -4.22
N ARG A 169 -21.30 -6.45 -4.38
CA ARG A 169 -20.82 -5.39 -3.47
C ARG A 169 -21.24 -3.98 -3.86
N ASP A 170 -21.69 -3.75 -5.10
CA ASP A 170 -22.20 -2.44 -5.56
C ASP A 170 -23.71 -2.24 -5.36
N GLY A 171 -24.42 -3.24 -4.82
CA GLY A 171 -25.86 -3.12 -4.56
C GLY A 171 -26.36 -4.20 -3.63
N ALA A 172 -26.93 -3.78 -2.50
CA ALA A 172 -27.57 -4.66 -1.54
C ALA A 172 -28.65 -5.55 -2.21
N ALA A 173 -28.42 -6.86 -2.35
CA ALA A 173 -29.47 -7.87 -2.49
C ALA A 173 -28.96 -9.29 -2.20
N ARG A 174 -29.90 -10.16 -1.83
CA ARG A 174 -29.75 -11.41 -1.05
C ARG A 174 -29.13 -12.60 -1.79
N VAL A 175 -28.38 -13.34 -0.96
CA VAL A 175 -28.00 -14.77 -0.93
C VAL A 175 -28.92 -15.76 -1.66
N GLU A 176 -28.31 -16.63 -2.47
CA GLU A 176 -28.48 -18.10 -2.37
C GLU A 176 -27.08 -18.76 -2.33
N GLU A 177 -26.82 -19.51 -1.26
CA GLU A 177 -25.51 -20.05 -0.89
C GLU A 177 -25.43 -21.52 -1.35
N SER A 178 -24.49 -21.85 -2.24
CA SER A 178 -24.29 -23.22 -2.75
C SER A 178 -23.13 -23.91 -2.03
N ALA A 179 -23.35 -25.18 -1.64
CA ALA A 179 -22.43 -26.04 -0.88
C ALA A 179 -21.01 -26.22 -1.50
N ALA A 180 -20.81 -25.79 -2.75
CA ALA A 180 -19.50 -25.74 -3.40
C ALA A 180 -18.52 -24.74 -2.72
N SER A 181 -19.05 -23.68 -2.09
CA SER A 181 -18.26 -22.62 -1.45
C SER A 181 -17.49 -23.08 -0.20
N GLU A 182 -18.03 -24.05 0.54
CA GLU A 182 -17.44 -24.54 1.79
C GLU A 182 -16.30 -25.54 1.53
N ALA A 183 -16.44 -26.35 0.47
CA ALA A 183 -15.42 -27.29 0.02
C ALA A 183 -14.18 -26.57 -0.57
N ALA A 184 -14.40 -25.49 -1.34
CA ALA A 184 -13.32 -24.69 -1.92
C ALA A 184 -12.52 -23.94 -0.85
N SER A 185 -13.19 -23.35 0.15
CA SER A 185 -12.55 -22.70 1.32
C SER A 185 -11.71 -23.69 2.13
N THR A 186 -12.20 -24.92 2.30
CA THR A 186 -11.49 -25.99 3.02
C THR A 186 -10.25 -26.48 2.25
N ALA A 187 -10.35 -26.62 0.92
CA ALA A 187 -9.24 -27.03 0.06
C ALA A 187 -8.13 -25.97 -0.01
N LEU A 188 -8.50 -24.69 -0.16
CA LEU A 188 -7.59 -23.54 -0.15
C LEU A 188 -6.84 -23.45 1.19
N SER A 189 -7.54 -23.65 2.31
CA SER A 189 -6.96 -23.64 3.66
C SER A 189 -5.89 -24.72 3.88
N SER A 190 -6.10 -25.91 3.29
CA SER A 190 -5.17 -27.05 3.43
C SER A 190 -3.86 -26.89 2.64
N PHE A 191 -3.90 -26.11 1.55
CA PHE A 191 -2.73 -25.85 0.70
C PHE A 191 -1.87 -24.69 1.22
N VAL A 192 -2.49 -23.65 1.81
CA VAL A 192 -1.77 -22.59 2.52
C VAL A 192 -0.75 -23.21 3.47
N ALA A 193 -1.10 -24.27 4.21
CA ALA A 193 -0.20 -24.93 5.16
C ALA A 193 1.06 -25.59 4.55
N ARG A 194 1.13 -25.82 3.23
CA ARG A 194 2.25 -26.49 2.54
C ARG A 194 3.01 -25.56 1.59
N GLY A 195 3.74 -24.60 2.17
CA GLY A 195 5.14 -24.40 1.78
C GLY A 195 5.55 -23.60 0.54
N GLU A 196 4.68 -22.94 -0.24
CA GLU A 196 5.16 -22.06 -1.33
C GLU A 196 4.51 -20.65 -1.36
N GLU A 197 5.40 -19.64 -1.27
CA GLU A 197 5.31 -18.18 -1.28
C GLU A 197 4.27 -17.41 -0.40
N PRO A 198 4.73 -16.48 0.48
CA PRO A 198 3.87 -15.54 1.21
C PRO A 198 2.93 -14.70 0.31
N ALA A 199 3.37 -14.35 -0.89
CA ALA A 199 2.60 -13.54 -1.84
C ALA A 199 1.36 -14.29 -2.36
N LEU A 200 1.47 -15.59 -2.66
CA LEU A 200 0.31 -16.39 -3.08
C LEU A 200 -0.72 -16.51 -1.96
N ARG A 201 -0.27 -16.73 -0.72
CA ARG A 201 -1.17 -16.71 0.46
C ARG A 201 -1.89 -15.38 0.59
N TYR A 202 -1.21 -14.27 0.32
CA TYR A 202 -1.81 -12.93 0.35
C TYR A 202 -2.90 -12.77 -0.71
N VAL A 203 -2.62 -13.07 -1.98
CA VAL A 203 -3.58 -12.88 -3.08
C VAL A 203 -4.74 -13.88 -2.99
N LEU A 204 -4.54 -15.09 -2.44
CA LEU A 204 -5.61 -16.08 -2.25
C LEU A 204 -6.64 -15.69 -1.16
N THR A 205 -6.45 -14.60 -0.42
CA THR A 205 -7.41 -14.11 0.59
C THR A 205 -8.57 -13.27 0.01
N ARG A 206 -8.88 -13.39 -1.29
CA ARG A 206 -9.95 -12.63 -1.98
C ARG A 206 -11.35 -12.80 -1.37
N ALA A 207 -11.56 -13.87 -0.61
CA ALA A 207 -12.86 -14.17 -0.01
C ALA A 207 -13.33 -13.02 0.90
N PRO A 208 -14.60 -12.59 0.79
CA PRO A 208 -15.24 -11.77 1.81
C PRO A 208 -15.10 -12.42 3.18
N GLU A 209 -15.01 -11.61 4.23
CA GLU A 209 -15.59 -12.01 5.50
C GLU A 209 -17.09 -12.14 5.27
N SER A 210 -17.55 -13.36 4.96
CA SER A 210 -18.97 -13.68 5.02
C SER A 210 -19.43 -13.42 6.44
N THR A 211 -20.23 -12.35 6.60
CA THR A 211 -21.43 -12.31 7.43
C THR A 211 -21.43 -13.24 8.65
N ALA A 212 -20.52 -13.03 9.61
CA ALA A 212 -20.73 -13.46 11.00
C ALA A 212 -21.80 -12.59 11.71
N THR A 213 -22.82 -12.16 10.97
CA THR A 213 -23.99 -11.41 11.42
C THR A 213 -25.26 -12.11 10.92
N ALA A 214 -25.40 -13.42 11.19
CA ALA A 214 -26.68 -14.11 11.02
C ALA A 214 -26.85 -15.36 11.92
N ARG A 215 -26.19 -15.40 13.09
CA ARG A 215 -26.63 -16.27 14.20
C ARG A 215 -26.70 -15.48 15.51
N ARG A 216 -27.52 -14.43 15.54
CA ARG A 216 -28.19 -14.09 16.79
C ARG A 216 -29.40 -15.02 16.88
N GLY A 217 -29.24 -16.12 17.62
CA GLY A 217 -30.40 -16.80 18.18
C GLY A 217 -31.26 -15.82 19.00
N PRO A 218 -32.51 -16.18 19.35
CA PRO A 218 -33.40 -15.28 20.07
C PRO A 218 -32.69 -14.73 21.32
N VAL A 219 -32.76 -13.41 21.48
CA VAL A 219 -32.12 -12.66 22.57
C VAL A 219 -32.51 -13.28 23.90
N ALA A 220 -31.61 -14.04 24.51
CA ALA A 220 -31.73 -14.42 25.90
C ALA A 220 -31.56 -13.15 26.75
N GLN A 221 -32.50 -12.93 27.67
CA GLN A 221 -32.51 -11.78 28.58
C GLN A 221 -31.18 -11.61 29.31
N PRO A 222 -30.75 -10.37 29.61
CA PRO A 222 -29.56 -10.15 30.41
C PRO A 222 -29.76 -10.70 31.84
N PRO A 223 -28.74 -11.36 32.43
CA PRO A 223 -28.82 -11.88 33.79
C PRO A 223 -28.91 -10.75 34.83
N ARG A 224 -29.66 -11.00 35.91
CA ARG A 224 -30.14 -10.00 36.88
C ARG A 224 -29.22 -9.75 38.09
N ALA A 225 -28.00 -10.28 38.14
CA ALA A 225 -27.10 -9.99 39.27
C ALA A 225 -25.60 -10.07 38.91
N PRO A 226 -24.74 -9.22 39.52
CA PRO A 226 -23.31 -9.27 39.33
C PRO A 226 -22.71 -10.38 40.20
N GLY A 227 -22.41 -11.54 39.61
CA GLY A 227 -21.73 -12.64 40.31
C GLY A 227 -21.61 -13.98 39.58
N GLU A 228 -22.37 -14.24 38.52
CA GLU A 228 -22.45 -15.59 37.90
C GLU A 228 -21.44 -15.89 36.77
N LEU A 229 -20.43 -15.04 36.54
CA LEU A 229 -19.48 -15.24 35.44
C LEU A 229 -18.32 -16.21 35.74
N ALA A 230 -18.24 -16.82 36.93
CA ALA A 230 -17.03 -17.53 37.35
C ALA A 230 -16.97 -19.05 37.09
N GLU A 231 -18.05 -19.74 36.69
CA GLU A 231 -18.03 -21.23 36.71
C GLU A 231 -18.49 -21.96 35.43
N ARG A 232 -18.26 -21.42 34.23
CA ARG A 232 -18.44 -22.21 33.01
C ARG A 232 -17.29 -22.00 32.03
N HIS A 233 -16.41 -23.00 31.88
CA HIS A 233 -16.01 -23.64 30.61
C HIS A 233 -14.69 -24.46 30.73
N PRO A 234 -14.74 -25.80 30.57
CA PRO A 234 -13.65 -26.58 30.00
C PRO A 234 -13.97 -26.90 28.53
N GLY A 235 -13.16 -26.37 27.59
CA GLY A 235 -13.30 -26.58 26.14
C GLY A 235 -13.06 -25.28 25.36
N ALA A 236 -11.79 -24.91 25.18
CA ALA A 236 -11.35 -23.57 24.78
C ALA A 236 -11.73 -23.17 23.33
N PRO A 237 -12.22 -21.93 23.09
CA PRO A 237 -12.43 -21.34 21.77
C PRO A 237 -11.17 -21.14 20.90
N ASN A 238 -9.96 -21.41 21.41
CA ASN A 238 -8.72 -20.93 20.80
C ASN A 238 -8.19 -21.75 19.60
N GLU A 239 -8.48 -23.05 19.45
CA GLU A 239 -7.79 -23.86 18.44
C GLU A 239 -8.23 -23.59 16.99
N LEU A 240 -9.53 -23.34 16.78
CA LEU A 240 -10.09 -23.04 15.46
C LEU A 240 -9.74 -21.60 15.03
N GLU A 241 -9.76 -20.68 15.99
CA GLU A 241 -9.42 -19.27 15.78
C GLU A 241 -7.91 -19.08 15.55
N GLU A 242 -7.05 -19.80 16.27
CA GLU A 242 -5.61 -19.88 15.99
C GLU A 242 -5.30 -20.62 14.69
N ARG A 243 -6.13 -21.59 14.26
CA ARG A 243 -6.02 -22.20 12.92
C ARG A 243 -6.41 -21.21 11.83
N CYS A 244 -7.47 -20.43 12.02
CA CYS A 244 -7.87 -19.37 11.09
C CYS A 244 -6.80 -18.26 11.01
N ARG A 245 -6.18 -17.90 12.14
CA ARG A 245 -5.01 -16.99 12.19
C ARG A 245 -3.79 -17.56 11.45
N ARG A 246 -3.56 -18.87 11.54
CA ARG A 246 -2.47 -19.56 10.81
C ARG A 246 -2.75 -19.73 9.30
N VAL A 247 -4.02 -19.82 8.90
CA VAL A 247 -4.46 -20.05 7.51
C VAL A 247 -4.66 -18.73 6.74
N ARG A 248 -5.11 -17.66 7.41
CA ARG A 248 -5.08 -16.30 6.86
C ARG A 248 -3.65 -15.80 7.05
N GLY A 249 -2.76 -16.05 6.09
CA GLY A 249 -1.33 -15.79 6.25
C GLY A 249 -1.09 -14.47 6.99
N GLU A 250 -0.32 -14.53 8.08
CA GLU A 250 -0.13 -13.44 9.06
C GLU A 250 0.00 -12.07 8.38
N ALA A 251 0.84 -11.97 7.34
CA ALA A 251 1.01 -10.78 6.52
C ALA A 251 -0.27 -10.20 5.87
N ALA A 252 -1.15 -11.04 5.32
CA ALA A 252 -2.39 -10.61 4.68
C ALA A 252 -3.40 -10.10 5.70
N PHE A 253 -3.44 -10.76 6.87
CA PHE A 253 -4.23 -10.29 8.00
C PHE A 253 -3.71 -8.95 8.51
N GLU A 254 -2.41 -8.80 8.73
CA GLU A 254 -1.80 -7.56 9.22
C GLU A 254 -2.08 -6.37 8.30
N VAL A 255 -1.94 -6.52 6.99
CA VAL A 255 -2.22 -5.40 6.05
C VAL A 255 -3.70 -5.02 6.05
N ARG A 256 -4.60 -6.01 6.05
CA ARG A 256 -6.05 -5.76 6.11
C ARG A 256 -6.45 -5.12 7.44
N TYR A 257 -5.88 -5.59 8.54
CA TYR A 257 -6.08 -5.02 9.87
C TYR A 257 -5.57 -3.58 9.94
N ALA A 258 -4.38 -3.29 9.42
CA ALA A 258 -3.85 -1.93 9.32
C ALA A 258 -4.80 -1.00 8.55
N CYS A 259 -5.36 -1.46 7.43
CA CYS A 259 -6.31 -0.70 6.62
C CYS A 259 -7.62 -0.41 7.38
N ALA A 260 -8.21 -1.42 8.03
CA ALA A 260 -9.41 -1.25 8.85
C ALA A 260 -9.16 -0.38 10.10
N HIS A 261 -8.01 -0.53 10.76
CA HIS A 261 -7.62 0.31 11.89
C HIS A 261 -7.43 1.78 11.48
N ALA A 262 -6.82 2.03 10.31
CA ALA A 262 -6.72 3.37 9.73
C ALA A 262 -8.10 3.95 9.39
N HIS A 263 -9.02 3.16 8.82
CA HIS A 263 -10.41 3.57 8.61
C HIS A 263 -11.05 4.02 9.93
N LEU A 264 -10.97 3.18 10.97
CA LEU A 264 -11.57 3.45 12.27
C LEU A 264 -10.99 4.71 12.93
N THR A 265 -9.65 4.86 12.86
CA THR A 265 -8.95 6.03 13.41
C THR A 265 -9.41 7.32 12.73
N LEU A 266 -9.58 7.32 11.41
CA LEU A 266 -10.08 8.48 10.66
C LEU A 266 -11.53 8.81 11.02
N ARG A 267 -12.36 7.79 11.23
CA ARG A 267 -13.74 7.99 11.70
C ARG A 267 -13.76 8.67 13.07
N HIS A 268 -12.96 8.19 14.02
CA HIS A 268 -12.83 8.83 15.33
C HIS A 268 -12.24 10.24 15.24
N ALA A 269 -11.32 10.50 14.31
CA ALA A 269 -10.79 11.84 14.07
C ALA A 269 -11.89 12.81 13.63
N HIS A 270 -12.73 12.39 12.67
CA HIS A 270 -13.88 13.17 12.22
C HIS A 270 -14.88 13.42 13.37
N ASP A 271 -15.17 12.43 14.21
CA ASP A 271 -16.03 12.61 15.39
C ASP A 271 -15.46 13.64 16.39
N LEU A 272 -14.13 13.86 16.37
CA LEU A 272 -13.42 14.87 17.15
C LEU A 272 -13.23 16.21 16.39
N GLY A 273 -13.78 16.34 15.18
CA GLY A 273 -13.68 17.54 14.34
C GLY A 273 -12.30 17.73 13.69
N VAL A 274 -11.56 16.64 13.46
CA VAL A 274 -10.25 16.66 12.81
C VAL A 274 -10.33 15.91 11.49
N ASP A 275 -10.47 16.66 10.40
CA ASP A 275 -10.47 16.12 9.05
C ASP A 275 -9.11 16.25 8.37
N PRO A 276 -8.71 15.26 7.55
CA PRO A 276 -7.43 15.26 6.86
C PRO A 276 -7.32 16.36 5.79
N ASP A 277 -8.45 16.80 5.22
CA ASP A 277 -8.46 17.70 4.05
C ASP A 277 -8.66 19.17 4.42
N THR A 278 -9.13 19.48 5.64
CA THR A 278 -9.57 20.83 6.01
C THR A 278 -8.61 21.56 6.95
N THR A 279 -7.53 20.91 7.36
CA THR A 279 -6.72 21.41 8.49
C THR A 279 -5.28 21.65 8.08
N GLU A 280 -4.70 22.81 8.42
CA GLU A 280 -3.28 23.11 8.21
C GLU A 280 -2.41 22.17 9.06
N PRO A 281 -1.71 21.18 8.45
CA PRO A 281 -0.94 20.21 9.20
C PRO A 281 0.44 20.79 9.54
N GLY A 282 0.98 20.45 10.71
CA GLY A 282 2.37 20.71 11.05
C GLY A 282 3.35 19.85 10.24
N ARG A 283 4.64 20.23 10.26
CA ARG A 283 5.71 19.45 9.62
C ARG A 283 5.88 18.08 10.28
N PHE A 284 6.24 17.07 9.48
CA PHE A 284 6.62 15.74 9.98
C PHE A 284 8.04 15.77 10.56
N THR A 285 8.15 15.78 11.88
CA THR A 285 9.44 15.86 12.58
C THR A 285 9.81 14.54 13.24
N ASP A 286 8.83 13.72 13.60
CA ASP A 286 9.07 12.47 14.30
C ASP A 286 9.60 11.38 13.34
N ALA A 287 10.44 10.48 13.86
CA ALA A 287 11.04 9.41 13.06
C ALA A 287 9.98 8.41 12.55
N HIS A 288 8.90 8.15 13.30
CA HIS A 288 7.81 7.29 12.87
C HIS A 288 6.96 7.96 11.78
N GLU A 289 6.71 9.27 11.90
CA GLU A 289 6.02 10.05 10.86
C GLU A 289 6.79 10.01 9.54
N ARG A 290 8.11 10.24 9.60
CA ARG A 290 8.99 10.15 8.44
C ARG A 290 9.07 8.74 7.85
N ALA A 291 9.07 7.71 8.70
CA ALA A 291 9.06 6.32 8.24
C ALA A 291 7.76 5.96 7.51
N VAL A 292 6.61 6.42 8.01
CA VAL A 292 5.31 6.24 7.35
C VAL A 292 5.28 6.99 6.02
N LEU A 293 5.70 8.25 6.01
CA LEU A 293 5.77 9.04 4.79
C LEU A 293 6.67 8.37 3.73
N ALA A 294 7.83 7.88 4.15
CA ALA A 294 8.75 7.16 3.26
C ALA A 294 8.13 5.88 2.69
N ALA A 295 7.42 5.10 3.51
CA ALA A 295 6.73 3.90 3.05
C ALA A 295 5.63 4.26 2.03
N VAL A 296 4.76 5.22 2.36
CA VAL A 296 3.69 5.69 1.46
C VAL A 296 4.25 6.20 0.13
N ALA A 297 5.35 6.96 0.16
CA ALA A 297 5.99 7.52 -1.02
C ALA A 297 6.54 6.47 -2.01
N GLU A 298 6.87 5.28 -1.53
CA GLU A 298 7.56 4.27 -2.35
C GLU A 298 6.59 3.45 -3.21
N LEU A 299 5.27 3.52 -2.97
CA LEU A 299 4.28 2.68 -3.66
C LEU A 299 4.38 2.74 -5.20
N PRO A 300 4.44 3.91 -5.86
CA PRO A 300 4.51 3.97 -7.33
C PRO A 300 5.75 3.26 -7.90
N ASP A 301 6.90 3.41 -7.24
CA ASP A 301 8.16 2.75 -7.62
C ASP A 301 8.06 1.23 -7.44
N ARG A 302 7.39 0.78 -6.37
CA ARG A 302 7.17 -0.65 -6.09
C ARG A 302 6.21 -1.27 -7.09
N VAL A 303 5.18 -0.56 -7.52
CA VAL A 303 4.27 -0.99 -8.59
C VAL A 303 5.02 -1.11 -9.92
N ALA A 304 5.80 -0.10 -10.29
CA ALA A 304 6.65 -0.15 -11.48
C ALA A 304 7.61 -1.36 -11.46
N LEU A 305 8.27 -1.58 -10.32
CA LEU A 305 9.20 -2.69 -10.15
C LEU A 305 8.51 -4.06 -10.22
N ALA A 306 7.36 -4.21 -9.56
CA ALA A 306 6.54 -5.42 -9.59
C ALA A 306 6.11 -5.75 -11.02
N ALA A 307 5.66 -4.74 -11.77
CA ALA A 307 5.25 -4.87 -13.16
C ALA A 307 6.41 -5.31 -14.08
N ARG A 308 7.57 -4.65 -13.99
CA ARG A 308 8.76 -4.99 -14.79
C ARG A 308 9.27 -6.40 -14.51
N ARG A 309 9.29 -6.81 -13.24
CA ARG A 309 9.76 -8.14 -12.82
C ARG A 309 8.73 -9.24 -13.00
N ARG A 310 7.47 -8.88 -13.24
CA ARG A 310 6.32 -9.79 -13.17
C ARG A 310 6.29 -10.57 -11.85
N ASP A 311 6.52 -9.85 -10.76
CA ASP A 311 6.65 -10.41 -9.41
C ASP A 311 5.73 -9.69 -8.42
N VAL A 312 4.68 -10.39 -7.98
CA VAL A 312 3.68 -9.93 -7.01
C VAL A 312 4.29 -9.75 -5.60
N THR A 313 5.39 -10.45 -5.31
CA THR A 313 6.06 -10.41 -4.01
C THR A 313 6.61 -9.02 -3.70
N VAL A 314 6.98 -8.26 -4.75
CA VAL A 314 7.44 -6.87 -4.62
C VAL A 314 6.37 -5.99 -3.98
N LEU A 315 5.13 -6.10 -4.44
CA LEU A 315 4.02 -5.29 -3.93
C LEU A 315 3.56 -5.77 -2.55
N THR A 316 3.36 -7.08 -2.37
CA THR A 316 2.90 -7.63 -1.08
C THR A 316 3.83 -7.29 0.08
N ARG A 317 5.15 -7.49 -0.08
CA ARG A 317 6.15 -7.11 0.93
C ARG A 317 6.16 -5.61 1.22
N HIS A 318 5.90 -4.78 0.21
CA HIS A 318 5.81 -3.34 0.40
C HIS A 318 4.58 -2.95 1.24
N LEU A 319 3.44 -3.60 1.02
CA LEU A 319 2.24 -3.38 1.83
C LEU A 319 2.45 -3.83 3.28
N GLU A 320 3.13 -4.97 3.51
CA GLU A 320 3.55 -5.40 4.84
C GLU A 320 4.44 -4.36 5.53
N THR A 321 5.42 -3.81 4.80
CA THR A 321 6.31 -2.75 5.31
C THR A 321 5.53 -1.50 5.69
N THR A 322 4.55 -1.12 4.88
CA THR A 322 3.68 0.05 5.11
C THR A 322 2.78 -0.17 6.33
N ALA A 323 2.16 -1.34 6.45
CA ALA A 323 1.36 -1.72 7.61
C ALA A 323 2.20 -1.71 8.90
N ALA A 324 3.40 -2.29 8.88
CA ALA A 324 4.30 -2.30 10.02
C ALA A 324 4.76 -0.88 10.43
N ALA A 325 5.01 0.01 9.47
CA ALA A 325 5.34 1.41 9.75
C ALA A 325 4.15 2.14 10.39
N TYR A 326 2.94 1.91 9.89
CA TYR A 326 1.72 2.47 10.46
C TYR A 326 1.45 1.97 11.88
N HIS A 327 1.56 0.66 12.15
CA HIS A 327 1.34 0.12 13.50
C HIS A 327 2.31 0.73 14.51
N ARG A 328 3.59 0.90 14.14
CA ARG A 328 4.54 1.63 15.01
C ARG A 328 4.06 3.06 15.28
N LEU A 329 3.61 3.79 14.26
CA LEU A 329 3.07 5.15 14.46
C LEU A 329 1.81 5.14 15.34
N ALA A 330 0.92 4.16 15.20
CA ALA A 330 -0.32 4.07 15.97
C ALA A 330 -0.06 3.68 17.44
N ASP A 331 0.92 2.81 17.69
CA ASP A 331 1.29 2.33 19.02
C ASP A 331 2.07 3.40 19.80
N THR A 332 3.04 4.06 19.15
CA THR A 332 3.94 5.03 19.80
C THR A 332 3.43 6.47 19.66
N GLY A 333 2.80 6.79 18.54
CA GLY A 333 2.33 8.11 18.19
C GLY A 333 0.87 8.30 18.60
N ARG A 334 0.62 9.24 19.51
CA ARG A 334 -0.72 9.78 19.75
C ARG A 334 -1.25 10.38 18.43
N VAL A 335 -2.04 9.60 17.68
CA VAL A 335 -2.72 10.07 16.47
C VAL A 335 -3.91 10.94 16.86
N LEU A 336 -4.64 10.51 17.88
CA LEU A 336 -5.81 11.20 18.43
C LEU A 336 -5.55 11.72 19.84
N PRO A 337 -6.17 12.84 20.24
CA PRO A 337 -6.11 13.33 21.62
C PRO A 337 -6.76 12.33 22.59
N ARG A 338 -6.30 12.30 23.85
CA ARG A 338 -6.85 11.42 24.89
C ARG A 338 -7.52 12.22 26.00
N GLY A 339 -8.75 11.85 26.35
CA GLY A 339 -9.49 12.50 27.44
C GLY A 339 -9.74 13.99 27.13
N PRO A 340 -9.46 14.93 28.06
CA PRO A 340 -9.72 16.35 27.87
C PRO A 340 -8.61 17.09 27.10
N GLU A 341 -7.64 16.38 26.50
CA GLU A 341 -6.55 17.00 25.74
C GLU A 341 -7.08 17.75 24.49
N PRO A 342 -6.58 18.97 24.21
CA PRO A 342 -6.95 19.69 22.99
C PRO A 342 -6.33 19.07 21.73
N VAL A 343 -6.99 19.24 20.59
CA VAL A 343 -6.42 18.93 19.27
C VAL A 343 -5.23 19.86 18.99
N THR A 344 -4.13 19.30 18.47
CA THR A 344 -2.88 20.01 18.17
C THR A 344 -2.48 19.77 16.72
N ASP A 345 -1.50 20.52 16.22
CA ASP A 345 -0.98 20.36 14.85
C ASP A 345 -0.37 18.98 14.62
N MET A 346 0.23 18.38 15.65
CA MET A 346 0.69 16.99 15.62
C MET A 346 -0.46 16.01 15.35
N HIS A 347 -1.62 16.18 16.03
CA HIS A 347 -2.79 15.33 15.79
C HIS A 347 -3.28 15.46 14.34
N ARG A 348 -3.35 16.69 13.82
CA ARG A 348 -3.75 16.98 12.44
C ARG A 348 -2.80 16.34 11.42
N SER A 349 -1.49 16.49 11.62
CA SER A 349 -0.47 15.86 10.78
C SER A 349 -0.56 14.33 10.77
N ARG A 350 -0.78 13.71 11.94
CA ARG A 350 -0.89 12.25 12.04
C ARG A 350 -2.20 11.70 11.48
N VAL A 351 -3.29 12.45 11.58
CA VAL A 351 -4.55 12.12 10.90
C VAL A 351 -4.35 12.16 9.38
N LEU A 352 -3.67 13.17 8.85
CA LEU A 352 -3.32 13.24 7.43
C LEU A 352 -2.45 12.05 7.00
N LEU A 353 -1.42 11.69 7.77
CA LEU A 353 -0.60 10.50 7.48
C LEU A 353 -1.42 9.21 7.52
N THR A 354 -2.37 9.10 8.46
CA THR A 354 -3.27 7.95 8.56
C THR A 354 -4.17 7.83 7.32
N ALA A 355 -4.66 8.96 6.79
CA ALA A 355 -5.40 9.00 5.53
C ALA A 355 -4.53 8.58 4.33
N ALA A 356 -3.28 9.04 4.29
CA ALA A 356 -2.33 8.66 3.25
C ALA A 356 -1.98 7.15 3.31
N VAL A 357 -1.80 6.58 4.51
CA VAL A 357 -1.62 5.13 4.71
C VAL A 357 -2.83 4.36 4.21
N ARG A 358 -4.05 4.74 4.63
CA ARG A 358 -5.27 4.07 4.19
C ARG A 358 -5.37 4.06 2.67
N THR A 359 -5.13 5.20 2.04
CA THR A 359 -5.15 5.34 0.57
C THR A 359 -4.13 4.42 -0.10
N THR A 360 -2.91 4.37 0.43
CA THR A 360 -1.82 3.51 -0.06
C THR A 360 -2.16 2.03 0.06
N LEU A 361 -2.61 1.58 1.22
CA LEU A 361 -2.97 0.19 1.46
C LEU A 361 -4.17 -0.24 0.61
N ALA A 362 -5.20 0.62 0.51
CA ALA A 362 -6.38 0.36 -0.30
C ALA A 362 -6.03 0.21 -1.80
N ALA A 363 -5.20 1.12 -2.33
CA ALA A 363 -4.73 1.04 -3.71
C ALA A 363 -3.94 -0.25 -3.98
N GLY A 364 -3.01 -0.60 -3.08
CA GLY A 364 -2.24 -1.84 -3.21
C GLY A 364 -3.08 -3.11 -3.12
N LEU A 365 -4.03 -3.18 -2.18
CA LEU A 365 -4.98 -4.30 -2.06
C LEU A 365 -5.83 -4.46 -3.32
N ALA A 366 -6.30 -3.35 -3.89
CA ALA A 366 -7.07 -3.35 -5.13
C ALA A 366 -6.26 -3.90 -6.33
N MET A 367 -4.97 -3.55 -6.44
CA MET A 367 -4.06 -4.10 -7.47
C MET A 367 -3.85 -5.62 -7.31
N LEU A 368 -4.02 -6.15 -6.09
CA LEU A 368 -3.93 -7.59 -5.83
C LEU A 368 -5.29 -8.30 -5.99
N GLY A 369 -6.36 -7.57 -6.30
CA GLY A 369 -7.72 -8.13 -6.35
C GLY A 369 -8.23 -8.56 -4.98
N VAL A 370 -7.77 -7.91 -3.91
CA VAL A 370 -8.22 -8.15 -2.53
C VAL A 370 -9.16 -7.02 -2.13
N ALA A 371 -10.34 -7.37 -1.61
CA ALA A 371 -11.31 -6.39 -1.15
C ALA A 371 -10.75 -5.55 0.01
N VAL A 372 -10.96 -4.24 -0.04
CA VAL A 372 -10.52 -3.30 1.00
C VAL A 372 -11.50 -3.39 2.19
N PRO A 373 -11.02 -3.74 3.39
CA PRO A 373 -11.90 -3.86 4.56
C PRO A 373 -12.18 -2.49 5.20
N ASP A 374 -13.45 -2.22 5.50
CA ASP A 374 -13.84 -1.10 6.38
C ASP A 374 -13.90 -1.49 7.86
N ARG A 375 -13.93 -2.81 8.14
CA ARG A 375 -13.89 -3.44 9.46
C ARG A 375 -13.28 -4.84 9.32
N MET A 376 -12.70 -5.35 10.41
CA MET A 376 -12.13 -6.70 10.54
C MET A 376 -12.61 -7.33 11.84
#